data_AF-A0ABD5XSP2-F1
#
_entry.id   AF-A0ABD5XSP2-F1
#
_cell.length_a   1.000
_cell.length_b   1.000
_cell.length_c   1.000
_cell.angle_alpha   90.00
_cell.angle_beta   90.00
_cell.angle_gamma   90.00
#
_symmetry.space_group_name_H-M   'P 1'
#
loop_
_entity.id
_entity.type
_entity.pdbx_description
1 polymer ?
#
loop_
_entity_poly.entity_id
_entity_poly.type
_entity_poly.pdbx_seq_one_letter_code
_entity_poly.pdbx_strand_id
1 'polypeptide(L)'
;MIATLCVAYFPPVAFVIPLFRLLSGALEVSVFGVTATSPDLFNTPAGPGIPLSGLTMPLAIFVLTTFFARIPDTLEDAARVEGTTRLGALVRVIVPLSRPGIATAAVLTFLQVYTEFFFSLLMTNGDPQDWAPIVPVLRGLRVANASFAAAAALVALVPVVVLLALADDHVVAGLTEGYR
;
A
#
# COMPACT_ATOMS: atom_id res chain seq x y z
N MET A 1 -30.15 -1.40 -3.71
CA MET A 1 -29.56 -2.35 -4.68
C MET A 1 -29.03 -1.63 -5.92
N ILE A 2 -29.83 -0.81 -6.62
CA ILE A 2 -29.35 -0.02 -7.77
C ILE A 2 -28.30 1.02 -7.37
N ALA A 3 -28.49 1.76 -6.28
CA ALA A 3 -27.48 2.71 -5.79
C ALA A 3 -26.15 2.04 -5.41
N THR A 4 -26.21 0.85 -4.80
CA THR A 4 -25.03 0.03 -4.47
C THR A 4 -24.30 -0.44 -5.73
N LEU A 5 -25.05 -0.83 -6.77
CA LEU A 5 -24.50 -1.15 -8.07
C LEU A 5 -23.90 0.08 -8.76
N CYS A 6 -24.54 1.25 -8.72
CA CYS A 6 -23.98 2.48 -9.31
C CYS A 6 -22.68 2.92 -8.63
N VAL A 7 -22.57 2.76 -7.31
CA VAL A 7 -21.34 3.04 -6.56
C VAL A 7 -20.27 1.99 -6.86
N ALA A 8 -20.64 0.72 -6.98
CA ALA A 8 -19.72 -0.36 -7.33
C ALA A 8 -19.27 -0.35 -8.81
N TYR A 9 -20.11 0.17 -9.72
CA TYR A 9 -19.82 0.35 -11.14
C TYR A 9 -19.22 1.72 -11.46
N PHE A 10 -19.14 2.65 -10.49
CA PHE A 10 -18.35 3.86 -10.67
C PHE A 10 -16.92 3.40 -10.90
N PRO A 11 -16.39 3.47 -12.14
CA PRO A 11 -15.15 2.79 -12.44
C PRO A 11 -14.07 3.41 -11.57
N PRO A 12 -13.23 2.64 -10.86
CA PRO A 12 -12.06 3.18 -10.19
C PRO A 12 -11.22 4.06 -11.15
N VAL A 13 -11.26 3.72 -12.45
CA VAL A 13 -10.68 4.48 -13.56
C VAL A 13 -11.23 5.92 -13.67
N ALA A 14 -12.48 6.18 -13.29
CA ALA A 14 -13.06 7.53 -13.35
C ALA A 14 -12.42 8.49 -12.33
N PHE A 15 -11.88 7.97 -11.22
CA PHE A 15 -11.13 8.77 -10.25
C PHE A 15 -9.70 9.10 -10.70
N VAL A 16 -9.22 8.48 -11.77
CA VAL A 16 -7.82 8.60 -12.22
C VAL A 16 -7.50 10.01 -12.70
N ILE A 17 -8.36 10.63 -13.51
CA ILE A 17 -8.11 11.98 -14.03
C ILE A 17 -8.12 13.02 -12.90
N PRO A 18 -9.13 13.05 -12.00
CA PRO A 18 -9.11 13.94 -10.84
C PRO A 18 -7.88 13.73 -9.95
N LEU A 19 -7.53 12.47 -9.66
CA LEU A 19 -6.43 12.13 -8.78
C LEU A 19 -5.07 12.47 -9.40
N PHE A 20 -4.91 12.25 -10.70
CA PHE A 20 -3.73 12.70 -11.45
C PHE A 20 -3.56 14.21 -11.29
N ARG A 21 -4.60 14.99 -11.60
CA ARG A 21 -4.55 16.45 -11.52
C ARG A 21 -4.24 16.94 -10.11
N LEU A 22 -4.79 16.26 -9.09
CA LEU A 22 -4.57 16.60 -7.68
C LEU A 22 -3.14 16.33 -7.20
N LEU A 23 -2.40 15.41 -7.84
CA LEU A 23 -1.05 15.01 -7.43
C LEU A 23 0.05 15.51 -8.37
N SER A 24 -0.30 16.02 -9.56
CA SER A 24 0.66 16.41 -10.60
C SER A 24 0.85 17.93 -10.72
N GLY A 25 0.51 18.71 -9.69
CA GLY A 25 0.56 20.17 -9.78
C GLY A 25 -0.46 20.81 -10.75
N ALA A 26 -1.31 20.02 -11.40
CA ALA A 26 -2.15 20.48 -12.51
C ALA A 26 -3.55 20.97 -12.07
N LEU A 27 -3.87 20.88 -10.79
CA LEU A 27 -5.12 21.34 -10.22
C LEU A 27 -4.92 22.72 -9.57
N GLU A 28 -5.40 23.75 -10.27
CA GLU A 28 -5.55 25.08 -9.71
C GLU A 28 -6.97 25.25 -9.18
N VAL A 29 -7.12 25.38 -7.86
CA VAL A 29 -8.41 25.67 -7.23
C VAL A 29 -8.40 27.15 -6.85
N SER A 30 -9.27 27.93 -7.50
CA SER A 30 -9.54 29.31 -7.11
C SER A 30 -10.77 29.34 -6.21
N VAL A 31 -10.57 29.67 -4.94
CA VAL A 31 -11.67 29.87 -3.97
C VAL A 31 -11.59 31.29 -3.44
N PHE A 32 -12.63 32.10 -3.68
CA PHE A 32 -12.71 33.52 -3.27
C PHE A 32 -11.50 34.38 -3.69
N GLY A 33 -10.91 34.11 -4.86
CA GLY A 33 -9.77 34.87 -5.38
C GLY A 33 -8.41 34.44 -4.83
N VAL A 34 -8.36 33.41 -3.97
CA VAL A 34 -7.12 32.73 -3.56
C VAL A 34 -6.93 31.51 -4.45
N THR A 35 -5.84 31.49 -5.22
CA THR A 35 -5.44 30.34 -6.03
C THR A 35 -4.56 29.41 -5.20
N ALA A 36 -5.02 28.18 -4.99
CA ALA A 36 -4.21 27.11 -4.44
C ALA A 36 -3.85 26.13 -5.57
N THR A 37 -2.56 25.85 -5.73
CA THR A 37 -2.05 24.83 -6.66
C THR A 37 -1.82 23.54 -5.89
N SER A 38 -2.21 22.41 -6.48
CA SER A 38 -1.86 21.09 -5.95
C SER A 38 -0.34 20.90 -5.86
N PRO A 39 0.17 20.06 -4.94
CA PRO A 39 1.58 19.68 -4.94
C PRO A 39 1.95 18.94 -6.24
N ASP A 40 3.18 19.13 -6.71
CA ASP A 40 3.76 18.39 -7.83
C ASP A 40 4.53 17.17 -7.29
N LEU A 41 3.90 16.01 -7.38
CA LEU A 41 4.46 14.71 -7.00
C LEU A 41 4.74 13.86 -8.24
N PHE A 42 4.69 14.44 -9.44
CA PHE A 42 4.99 13.72 -10.67
C PHE A 42 6.44 13.25 -10.68
N ASN A 43 6.66 12.04 -11.18
CA ASN A 43 7.93 11.33 -11.14
C ASN A 43 8.56 11.14 -9.74
N THR A 44 7.74 11.12 -8.69
CA THR A 44 8.20 10.83 -7.32
C THR A 44 7.55 9.56 -6.77
N PRO A 45 8.23 8.81 -5.86
CA PRO A 45 7.63 7.64 -5.21
C PRO A 45 6.35 7.94 -4.43
N ALA A 46 6.20 9.18 -3.96
CA ALA A 46 5.03 9.63 -3.21
C ALA A 46 3.79 9.78 -4.09
N GLY A 47 3.93 10.09 -5.38
CA GLY A 47 2.82 10.26 -6.32
C GLY A 47 1.85 9.07 -6.31
N PRO A 48 2.31 7.84 -6.57
CA PRO A 48 1.48 6.64 -6.44
C PRO A 48 1.46 6.06 -5.01
N GLY A 49 2.45 6.35 -4.17
CA GLY A 49 2.47 5.86 -2.78
C GLY A 49 1.26 6.30 -1.95
N ILE A 50 0.84 7.57 -2.09
CA ILE A 50 -0.33 8.13 -1.38
C ILE A 50 -1.64 7.41 -1.75
N PRO A 51 -2.07 7.32 -3.02
CA PRO A 51 -3.31 6.64 -3.38
C PRO A 51 -3.26 5.15 -3.05
N LEU A 52 -2.11 4.49 -3.25
CA LEU A 52 -1.96 3.07 -2.94
C LEU A 52 -2.08 2.79 -1.44
N SER A 53 -1.55 3.68 -0.59
CA SER A 53 -1.72 3.57 0.86
C SER A 53 -3.19 3.56 1.27
N GLY A 54 -4.01 4.44 0.68
CA GLY A 54 -5.44 4.49 0.92
C GLY A 54 -6.19 3.24 0.46
N LEU A 55 -5.76 2.63 -0.65
CA LEU A 55 -6.34 1.39 -1.18
C LEU A 55 -5.96 0.15 -0.35
N THR A 56 -4.75 0.13 0.21
CA THR A 56 -4.26 -1.02 0.99
C THR A 56 -4.61 -0.94 2.48
N MET A 57 -4.95 0.25 2.98
CA MET A 57 -5.31 0.49 4.38
C MET A 57 -6.42 -0.43 4.91
N PRO A 58 -7.55 -0.64 4.20
CA PRO A 58 -8.61 -1.53 4.69
C PRO A 58 -8.12 -2.96 4.94
N LEU A 59 -7.27 -3.49 4.06
CA LEU A 59 -6.67 -4.81 4.22
C LEU A 59 -5.73 -4.86 5.43
N ALA A 60 -4.84 -3.88 5.56
CA ALA A 60 -3.93 -3.80 6.69
C ALA A 60 -4.68 -3.68 8.03
N ILE A 61 -5.72 -2.83 8.08
CA ILE A 61 -6.59 -2.67 9.24
C ILE A 61 -7.27 -3.99 9.56
N PHE A 62 -7.85 -4.67 8.57
CA PHE A 62 -8.52 -5.96 8.77
C PHE A 62 -7.57 -7.00 9.36
N VAL A 63 -6.37 -7.16 8.81
CA VAL A 63 -5.38 -8.10 9.34
C VAL A 63 -5.00 -7.72 10.76
N LEU A 64 -4.63 -6.47 11.01
CA LEU A 64 -4.21 -6.03 12.35
C LEU A 64 -5.32 -6.16 13.39
N THR A 65 -6.58 -5.87 13.06
CA THR A 65 -7.69 -6.01 14.00
C THR A 65 -7.94 -7.47 14.35
N THR A 66 -7.78 -8.42 13.41
CA THR A 66 -7.88 -9.86 13.75
C THR A 66 -6.80 -10.33 14.73
N PHE A 67 -5.61 -9.73 14.68
CA PHE A 67 -4.54 -10.01 15.65
C PHE A 67 -4.76 -9.31 16.99
N PHE A 68 -5.12 -8.02 16.96
CA PHE A 68 -5.41 -7.26 18.19
C PHE A 68 -6.55 -7.88 18.98
N ALA A 69 -7.59 -8.39 18.32
CA ALA A 69 -8.73 -9.03 18.98
C ALA A 69 -8.38 -10.29 19.80
N ARG A 70 -7.18 -10.87 19.59
CA ARG A 70 -6.70 -12.03 20.38
C ARG A 70 -5.92 -11.63 21.63
N ILE A 71 -5.52 -10.37 21.74
CA ILE A 71 -4.76 -9.87 22.88
C ILE A 71 -5.74 -9.60 24.02
N PRO A 72 -5.58 -10.21 25.20
CA PRO A 72 -6.48 -9.97 26.33
C PRO A 72 -6.43 -8.51 26.80
N ASP A 73 -7.59 -7.88 26.97
CA ASP A 73 -7.72 -6.50 27.48
C ASP A 73 -7.02 -6.31 28.86
N THR A 74 -6.89 -7.40 29.63
CA THR A 74 -6.20 -7.41 30.93
C THR A 74 -4.74 -6.95 30.83
N LEU A 75 -4.09 -7.11 29.67
CA LEU A 75 -2.72 -6.64 29.46
C LEU A 75 -2.65 -5.11 29.34
N GLU A 76 -3.64 -4.49 28.71
CA GLU A 76 -3.76 -3.03 28.67
C GLU A 76 -4.03 -2.47 30.07
N ASP A 77 -4.95 -3.11 30.82
CA ASP A 77 -5.26 -2.70 32.19
C ASP A 77 -4.06 -2.85 33.13
N ALA A 78 -3.32 -3.96 33.04
CA ALA A 78 -2.10 -4.16 33.82
C ALA A 78 -1.05 -3.07 33.53
N ALA A 79 -0.82 -2.76 32.26
CA ALA A 79 0.11 -1.69 31.87
C ALA A 79 -0.33 -0.31 32.40
N ARG A 80 -1.65 -0.05 32.45
CA ARG A 80 -2.19 1.21 32.99
C ARG A 80 -2.06 1.29 34.50
N VAL A 81 -2.16 0.16 35.22
CA VAL A 81 -1.88 0.08 36.66
C VAL A 81 -0.40 0.38 36.95
N GLU A 82 0.51 0.00 36.05
CA GLU A 82 1.94 0.38 36.12
C GLU A 82 2.21 1.87 35.77
N GLY A 83 1.17 2.67 35.56
CA GLY A 83 1.27 4.11 35.32
C GLY A 83 1.50 4.49 33.84
N THR A 84 1.34 3.54 32.90
CA THR A 84 1.39 3.89 31.48
C THR A 84 0.07 4.50 30.99
N THR A 85 0.16 5.44 30.05
CA THR A 85 -1.01 5.98 29.37
C THR A 85 -1.55 4.97 28.35
N ARG A 86 -2.79 5.16 27.90
CA ARG A 86 -3.41 4.30 26.86
C ARG A 86 -2.54 4.17 25.60
N LEU A 87 -1.98 5.28 25.13
CA LEU A 87 -1.05 5.27 23.99
C LEU A 87 0.26 4.56 24.33
N GLY A 88 0.74 4.70 25.57
CA GLY A 88 1.91 3.97 26.06
C GLY A 88 1.70 2.46 26.06
N ALA A 89 0.56 1.98 26.56
CA ALA A 89 0.19 0.57 26.54
C ALA A 89 0.07 0.02 25.10
N LEU A 90 -0.56 0.79 24.20
CA LEU A 90 -0.64 0.43 22.77
C LEU A 90 0.75 0.20 22.17
N VAL A 91 1.66 1.17 22.29
CA VAL A 91 2.96 1.13 21.62
C VAL A 91 3.93 0.15 22.31
N ARG A 92 3.88 0.01 23.64
CA ARG A 92 4.85 -0.80 24.39
C ARG A 92 4.41 -2.24 24.66
N VAL A 93 3.11 -2.53 24.61
CA VAL A 93 2.55 -3.86 24.91
C VAL A 93 1.85 -4.44 23.70
N ILE A 94 0.81 -3.76 23.19
CA ILE A 94 -0.04 -4.30 22.13
C ILE A 94 0.72 -4.43 20.80
N VAL A 95 1.45 -3.40 20.37
CA VAL A 95 2.20 -3.39 19.10
C VAL A 95 3.27 -4.50 19.06
N PRO A 96 4.14 -4.68 20.09
CA PRO A 96 5.12 -5.76 20.12
C PRO A 96 4.49 -7.16 20.12
N LEU A 97 3.37 -7.36 20.82
CA LEU A 97 2.64 -8.63 20.81
C LEU A 97 2.03 -8.94 19.43
N SER A 98 1.73 -7.89 18.66
CA SER A 98 1.13 -7.99 17.33
C SER A 98 2.13 -8.05 16.20
N ARG A 99 3.42 -8.21 16.49
CA ARG A 99 4.49 -8.38 15.49
C ARG A 99 4.17 -9.38 14.37
N PRO A 100 3.64 -10.60 14.63
CA PRO A 100 3.27 -11.52 13.55
C PRO A 100 2.14 -10.95 12.66
N GLY A 101 1.19 -10.22 13.24
CA GLY A 101 0.13 -9.54 12.50
C GLY A 101 0.63 -8.38 11.66
N ILE A 102 1.57 -7.59 12.19
CA ILE A 102 2.24 -6.51 11.44
C ILE A 102 3.04 -7.09 10.28
N ALA A 103 3.77 -8.18 10.49
CA ALA A 103 4.51 -8.86 9.43
C ALA A 103 3.57 -9.35 8.32
N THR A 104 2.45 -9.99 8.69
CA THR A 104 1.44 -10.46 7.73
C THR A 104 0.83 -9.30 6.94
N ALA A 105 0.40 -8.23 7.61
CA ALA A 105 -0.14 -7.04 6.96
C ALA A 105 0.89 -6.40 6.02
N ALA A 106 2.14 -6.26 6.46
CA ALA A 106 3.21 -5.67 5.67
C ALA A 106 3.51 -6.49 4.40
N VAL A 107 3.56 -7.81 4.49
CA VAL A 107 3.77 -8.70 3.34
C VAL A 107 2.63 -8.58 2.34
N LEU A 108 1.37 -8.67 2.81
CA LEU A 108 0.21 -8.58 1.94
C LEU A 108 0.09 -7.21 1.26
N THR A 109 0.34 -6.13 2.00
CA THR A 109 0.38 -4.77 1.45
C THR A 109 1.52 -4.61 0.46
N PHE A 110 2.72 -5.13 0.77
CA PHE A 110 3.85 -5.09 -0.15
C PHE A 110 3.53 -5.79 -1.46
N LEU A 111 2.96 -6.99 -1.42
CA LEU A 111 2.58 -7.74 -2.63
C LEU A 111 1.63 -6.94 -3.52
N GLN A 112 0.65 -6.25 -2.92
CA GLN A 112 -0.28 -5.40 -3.67
C GLN A 112 0.40 -4.16 -4.28
N VAL A 113 1.21 -3.44 -3.49
CA VAL A 113 1.84 -2.19 -3.94
C VAL A 113 2.96 -2.46 -4.95
N TYR A 114 3.75 -3.50 -4.72
CA TYR A 114 4.92 -3.82 -5.53
C TYR A 114 4.53 -4.31 -6.94
N THR A 115 3.44 -5.05 -7.04
CA THR A 115 2.92 -5.53 -8.34
C THR A 115 2.06 -4.50 -9.06
N GLU A 116 1.79 -3.37 -8.41
CA GLU A 116 0.95 -2.33 -8.99
C GLU A 116 1.66 -1.62 -10.14
N PHE A 117 1.01 -1.63 -11.31
CA PHE A 117 1.57 -1.02 -12.52
C PHE A 117 0.83 0.24 -12.98
N PHE A 118 -0.45 0.38 -12.66
CA PHE A 118 -1.33 1.37 -13.28
C PHE A 118 -1.05 2.78 -12.75
N PHE A 119 -0.99 2.96 -11.42
CA PHE A 119 -0.64 4.23 -10.80
C PHE A 119 0.82 4.60 -11.05
N SER A 120 1.71 3.61 -11.05
CA SER A 120 3.11 3.81 -11.42
C SER A 120 3.25 4.34 -12.86
N LEU A 121 2.56 3.73 -13.83
CA LEU A 121 2.57 4.18 -15.23
C LEU A 121 2.05 5.61 -15.39
N LEU A 122 1.05 5.98 -14.60
CA LEU A 122 0.42 7.29 -14.65
C LEU A 122 1.33 8.40 -14.08
N MET A 123 2.11 8.09 -13.05
CA MET A 123 2.95 9.05 -12.31
C MET A 123 4.41 9.10 -12.76
N THR A 124 4.80 8.34 -13.79
CA THR A 124 6.18 8.18 -14.23
C THR A 124 6.32 8.59 -15.70
N ASN A 125 7.47 9.13 -16.10
CA ASN A 125 7.74 9.48 -17.50
C ASN A 125 8.35 8.31 -18.29
N GLY A 126 8.81 7.26 -17.61
CA GLY A 126 9.40 6.05 -18.17
C GLY A 126 10.91 6.13 -18.31
N ASP A 127 11.57 7.06 -17.61
CA ASP A 127 13.02 7.22 -17.62
C ASP A 127 13.72 6.09 -16.85
N PRO A 128 14.99 5.77 -17.17
CA PRO A 128 15.76 4.75 -16.46
C PRO A 128 16.01 5.07 -14.98
N GLN A 129 15.88 6.34 -14.59
CA GLN A 129 16.03 6.81 -13.22
C GLN A 129 14.71 6.72 -12.43
N ASP A 130 13.64 6.28 -13.07
CA ASP A 130 12.35 6.14 -12.42
C ASP A 130 12.41 5.07 -11.33
N TRP A 131 11.83 5.42 -10.19
CA TRP A 131 11.83 4.63 -8.97
C TRP A 131 10.89 3.41 -9.04
N ALA A 132 10.01 3.33 -10.05
CA ALA A 132 8.97 2.30 -10.12
C ALA A 132 9.52 0.96 -10.66
N PRO A 133 9.34 -0.16 -9.94
CA PRO A 133 9.90 -1.48 -10.30
C PRO A 133 9.48 -2.01 -11.67
N ILE A 134 8.31 -1.58 -12.17
CA ILE A 134 7.71 -2.03 -13.43
C ILE A 134 8.25 -1.30 -14.67
N VAL A 135 8.94 -0.16 -14.51
CA VAL A 135 9.40 0.69 -15.62
C VAL A 135 10.30 -0.06 -16.62
N PRO A 136 11.28 -0.89 -16.19
CA PRO A 136 12.11 -1.63 -17.13
C PRO A 136 11.30 -2.60 -18.01
N VAL A 137 10.25 -3.21 -17.46
CA VAL A 137 9.33 -4.10 -18.21
C VAL A 137 8.56 -3.30 -19.26
N LEU A 138 7.98 -2.16 -18.86
CA LEU A 138 7.25 -1.27 -19.76
C LEU A 138 8.13 -0.75 -20.90
N ARG A 139 9.39 -0.43 -20.62
CA ARG A 139 10.34 -0.01 -21.65
C ARG A 139 10.60 -1.11 -22.66
N GLY A 140 10.80 -2.36 -22.22
CA GLY A 140 10.98 -3.51 -23.12
C GLY A 140 9.81 -3.72 -24.07
N LEU A 141 8.58 -3.54 -23.57
CA LEU A 141 7.37 -3.59 -24.37
C LEU A 141 7.32 -2.44 -25.39
N ARG A 142 7.70 -1.21 -24.99
CA ARG A 142 7.74 -0.04 -25.90
C ARG A 142 8.73 -0.20 -27.05
N VAL A 143 9.90 -0.79 -26.82
CA VAL A 143 10.92 -1.01 -27.87
C VAL A 143 10.74 -2.32 -28.64
N ALA A 144 9.59 -3.00 -28.48
CA ALA A 144 9.29 -4.29 -29.09
C ALA A 144 10.37 -5.37 -28.88
N ASN A 145 11.10 -5.30 -27.75
CA ASN A 145 12.13 -6.25 -27.41
C ASN A 145 11.62 -7.21 -26.33
N ALA A 146 11.01 -8.30 -26.78
CA ALA A 146 10.43 -9.33 -25.91
C ALA A 146 11.46 -9.93 -24.94
N SER A 147 12.70 -10.14 -25.39
CA SER A 147 13.79 -10.69 -24.56
C SER A 147 14.15 -9.75 -23.41
N PHE A 148 14.21 -8.45 -23.67
CA PHE A 148 14.48 -7.45 -22.64
C PHE A 148 13.32 -7.31 -21.65
N ALA A 149 12.07 -7.28 -22.14
CA ALA A 149 10.89 -7.25 -21.28
C ALA A 149 10.81 -8.49 -20.36
N ALA A 150 11.12 -9.68 -20.89
CA ALA A 150 11.13 -10.92 -20.11
C ALA A 150 12.22 -10.90 -19.03
N ALA A 151 13.43 -10.46 -19.37
CA ALA A 151 14.52 -10.32 -18.40
C ALA A 151 14.18 -9.32 -17.29
N ALA A 152 13.60 -8.18 -17.65
CA ALA A 152 13.11 -7.18 -16.69
C ALA A 152 12.03 -7.74 -15.76
N ALA A 153 11.10 -8.55 -16.29
CA ALA A 153 10.04 -9.16 -15.49
C ALA A 153 10.61 -10.19 -14.50
N LEU A 154 11.61 -10.99 -14.91
CA LEU A 154 12.29 -11.92 -14.01
C LEU A 154 13.01 -11.20 -12.86
N VAL A 155 13.69 -10.09 -13.15
CA VAL A 155 14.35 -9.28 -12.12
C VAL A 155 13.33 -8.63 -11.18
N ALA A 156 12.21 -8.14 -11.72
CA ALA A 156 11.11 -7.60 -10.92
C ALA A 156 10.48 -8.65 -10.00
N LEU A 157 10.55 -9.95 -10.30
CA LEU A 157 10.03 -10.98 -9.39
C LEU A 157 10.95 -11.25 -8.18
N VAL A 158 12.24 -10.90 -8.25
CA VAL A 158 13.22 -11.24 -7.20
C VAL A 158 12.81 -10.70 -5.82
N PRO A 159 12.41 -9.43 -5.64
CA PRO A 159 12.05 -8.92 -4.32
C PRO A 159 10.81 -9.60 -3.73
N VAL A 160 9.86 -10.00 -4.58
CA VAL A 160 8.67 -10.74 -4.16
C VAL A 160 9.06 -12.11 -3.63
N VAL A 161 9.90 -12.84 -4.37
CA VAL A 161 10.38 -14.17 -3.96
C VAL A 161 11.18 -14.09 -2.65
N VAL A 162 12.08 -13.11 -2.54
CA VAL A 162 12.87 -12.88 -1.32
C VAL A 162 11.96 -12.59 -0.13
N LEU A 163 10.99 -11.69 -0.31
CA LEU A 163 10.07 -11.32 0.76
C LEU A 163 9.20 -12.51 1.20
N LEU A 164 8.70 -13.32 0.27
CA LEU A 164 7.95 -14.53 0.60
C LEU A 164 8.81 -15.56 1.34
N ALA A 165 10.05 -15.79 0.89
CA ALA A 165 10.97 -16.72 1.56
C ALA A 165 11.32 -16.28 2.99
N LEU A 166 11.39 -14.97 3.26
CA LEU A 166 11.57 -14.44 4.61
C LEU A 166 10.30 -14.49 5.45
N ALA A 167 9.13 -14.50 4.80
CA ALA A 167 7.83 -14.42 5.43
C ALA A 167 7.24 -15.78 5.82
N ASP A 168 7.77 -16.89 5.28
CA ASP A 168 7.21 -18.24 5.46
C ASP A 168 6.97 -18.64 6.93
N ASP A 169 7.84 -18.26 7.88
CA ASP A 169 7.63 -18.58 9.30
C ASP A 169 6.54 -17.71 9.98
N HIS A 170 6.24 -16.51 9.46
CA HIS A 170 5.36 -15.52 10.11
C HIS A 170 3.98 -15.40 9.45
N VAL A 171 3.91 -15.57 8.12
CA VAL A 171 2.66 -15.46 7.34
C VAL A 171 1.83 -16.73 7.43
N VAL A 172 2.47 -17.90 7.50
CA VAL A 172 1.77 -19.18 7.68
C VAL A 172 1.06 -19.20 9.03
N ALA A 173 1.73 -18.77 10.12
CA ALA A 173 1.13 -18.67 11.45
C ALA A 173 -0.11 -17.75 11.46
N GLY A 174 -0.04 -16.59 10.79
CA GLY A 174 -1.16 -15.64 10.74
C GLY A 174 -2.42 -16.15 10.03
N LEU A 175 -2.27 -16.99 9.01
CA LEU A 175 -3.38 -17.57 8.25
C LEU A 175 -3.94 -18.85 8.89
N THR A 176 -3.11 -19.65 9.59
CA THR A 176 -3.55 -20.92 10.18
C THR A 176 -4.04 -20.81 11.63
N GLU A 177 -3.62 -19.78 12.38
CA GLU A 177 -4.08 -19.58 13.76
C GLU A 177 -5.48 -18.94 13.87
N GLY A 178 -6.13 -18.61 12.74
CA GLY A 178 -7.51 -18.10 12.71
C GLY A 178 -8.60 -19.10 13.10
N TYR A 179 -8.24 -20.32 13.50
CA TYR A 179 -9.19 -21.42 13.73
C TYR A 179 -9.05 -22.12 15.10
N ARG A 180 -8.34 -21.53 16.07
CA ARG A 180 -8.23 -22.04 17.44
C ARG A 180 -8.50 -20.97 18.48
#